data_AF-A0A3B0BAA6-F1
#
_entry.id   AF-A0A3B0BAA6-F1
#
_cell.length_a   1.000
_cell.length_b   1.000
_cell.length_c   1.000
_cell.angle_alpha   90.00
_cell.angle_beta   90.00
_cell.angle_gamma   90.00
#
_symmetry.space_group_name_H-M   'P 1'
#
loop_
_entity.id
_entity.type
_entity.pdbx_description
1 polymer ?
#
loop_
_entity_poly.entity_id
_entity_poly.type
_entity_poly.pdbx_seq_one_letter_code
_entity_poly.pdbx_strand_id
1 'polypeptide(L)'
;MPRCQRGARGRTVCAKHHRRAMRYGISDERLVELLADVTCDICGSDEPGGLDFAIDHDHACCPVSPACGQCVRGVLCTSCNMGLGAFGDDIDTLRAAITYLENAS
;
A
#
# COMPACT_ATOMS: atom_id res chain seq x y z
N MET A 1 2.10 15.13 -4.61
CA MET A 1 1.33 14.01 -5.18
C MET A 1 1.19 14.21 -6.66
N PRO A 2 1.74 13.32 -7.52
CA PRO A 2 1.87 13.56 -8.96
C PRO A 2 0.55 13.90 -9.64
N ARG A 3 -0.55 13.29 -9.18
CA ARG A 3 -1.88 13.43 -9.81
C ARG A 3 -2.87 14.29 -9.00
N CYS A 4 -2.48 14.82 -7.84
CA CYS A 4 -3.40 15.61 -7.01
C CYS A 4 -3.37 17.09 -7.37
N GLN A 5 -4.48 17.61 -7.89
CA GLN A 5 -4.64 19.02 -8.24
C GLN A 5 -5.03 19.92 -7.03
N ARG A 6 -5.18 19.36 -5.83
CA ARG A 6 -5.60 20.14 -4.65
C ARG A 6 -4.40 20.89 -4.07
N GLY A 7 -4.56 22.19 -3.82
CA GLY A 7 -3.53 23.03 -3.24
C GLY A 7 -3.08 22.59 -1.85
N ALA A 8 -1.77 22.65 -1.61
CA ALA A 8 -1.16 22.42 -0.31
C ALA A 8 -1.04 23.77 0.44
N ARG A 9 -2.01 24.06 1.32
CA ARG A 9 -2.04 25.30 2.10
C ARG A 9 -0.93 25.28 3.17
N GLY A 10 0.28 25.72 2.80
CA GLY A 10 1.46 25.80 3.69
C GLY A 10 2.06 24.45 4.10
N ARG A 11 1.89 23.40 3.28
CA ARG A 11 2.42 22.04 3.49
C ARG A 11 2.96 21.48 2.17
N THR A 12 3.60 20.32 2.21
CA THR A 12 4.06 19.58 1.02
C THR A 12 2.90 18.94 0.25
N VAL A 13 1.82 18.55 0.94
CA VAL A 13 0.62 17.96 0.32
C VAL A 13 -0.69 18.57 0.82
N CYS A 14 -1.79 18.33 0.10
CA CYS A 14 -3.11 18.79 0.54
C CYS A 14 -3.57 18.04 1.81
N ALA A 15 -4.54 18.60 2.53
CA ALA A 15 -5.00 18.05 3.82
C ALA A 15 -5.46 16.58 3.77
N LYS A 16 -6.01 16.10 2.63
CA LYS A 16 -6.38 14.69 2.45
C LYS A 16 -5.14 13.78 2.48
N HIS A 17 -4.09 14.17 1.77
CA HIS A 17 -2.84 13.41 1.69
C HIS A 17 -2.05 13.51 2.99
N HIS A 18 -2.08 14.66 3.66
CA HIS A 18 -1.47 14.78 4.99
C HIS A 18 -2.09 13.81 5.99
N ARG A 19 -3.43 13.69 6.02
CA ARG A 19 -4.11 12.67 6.86
C ARG A 19 -3.75 11.24 6.46
N ARG A 20 -3.49 11.00 5.17
CA ARG A 20 -3.01 9.69 4.70
C ARG A 20 -1.61 9.41 5.24
N ALA A 21 -0.68 10.37 5.14
CA ALA A 21 0.66 10.25 5.71
C ALA A 21 0.61 9.97 7.22
N MET A 22 -0.22 10.72 7.96
CA MET A 22 -0.42 10.51 9.41
C MET A 22 -0.96 9.12 9.75
N ARG A 23 -1.88 8.55 8.96
CA ARG A 23 -2.39 7.18 9.17
C ARG A 23 -1.28 6.15 9.14
N TYR A 24 -0.31 6.34 8.24
CA TYR A 24 0.84 5.44 8.09
C TYR A 24 2.04 5.84 8.95
N GLY A 25 1.94 6.90 9.76
CA GLY A 25 3.06 7.36 10.59
C GLY A 25 4.27 7.87 9.80
N ILE A 26 4.07 8.31 8.56
CA ILE A 26 5.14 8.79 7.68
C ILE A 26 5.04 10.30 7.44
N SER A 27 6.13 10.91 6.98
CA SER A 27 6.13 12.32 6.56
C SER A 27 5.38 12.53 5.24
N ASP A 28 5.01 13.78 4.97
CA ASP A 28 4.38 14.15 3.70
C ASP A 28 5.34 13.90 2.53
N GLU A 29 6.65 14.12 2.74
CA GLU A 29 7.71 13.87 1.76
C GLU A 29 7.81 12.38 1.44
N ARG A 30 7.80 11.52 2.46
CA ARG A 30 7.83 10.07 2.27
C ARG A 30 6.60 9.56 1.53
N LEU A 31 5.43 10.15 1.80
CA LEU A 31 4.22 9.83 1.05
C LEU A 31 4.35 10.22 -0.43
N VAL A 32 4.97 11.37 -0.73
CA VAL A 32 5.21 11.79 -2.11
C VAL A 32 6.19 10.85 -2.80
N GLU A 33 7.29 10.46 -2.14
CA GLU A 33 8.26 9.51 -2.66
C GLU A 33 7.61 8.17 -3.01
N LEU A 34 6.84 7.58 -2.08
CA LEU A 34 6.17 6.29 -2.28
C LEU A 34 5.20 6.29 -3.47
N LEU A 35 4.67 7.45 -3.85
CA LEU A 35 3.59 7.57 -4.83
C LEU A 35 3.98 8.40 -6.06
N ALA A 36 5.28 8.68 -6.26
CA ALA A 36 5.77 9.56 -7.32
C ALA A 36 5.67 8.93 -8.72
N ASP A 37 6.12 7.68 -8.84
CA ASP A 37 6.14 6.90 -10.07
C ASP A 37 5.97 5.43 -9.71
N VAL A 38 4.76 5.10 -9.24
CA VAL A 38 4.52 3.85 -8.54
C VAL A 38 3.87 2.81 -9.44
N THR A 39 4.44 1.61 -9.40
CA THR A 39 3.83 0.37 -9.90
C THR A 39 3.56 -0.55 -8.70
N CYS A 40 2.74 -1.57 -8.91
CA CYS A 40 2.48 -2.57 -7.88
C CYS A 40 3.74 -3.41 -7.64
N ASP A 41 4.24 -3.46 -6.40
CA ASP A 41 5.43 -4.26 -6.03
C ASP A 41 5.24 -5.77 -6.24
N ILE A 42 3.99 -6.25 -6.36
CA ILE A 42 3.69 -7.67 -6.60
C ILE A 42 3.53 -7.99 -8.09
N CYS A 43 2.64 -7.29 -8.80
CA CYS A 43 2.28 -7.63 -10.19
C CYS A 43 2.86 -6.70 -11.25
N GLY A 44 3.56 -5.63 -10.85
CA GLY A 44 4.15 -4.64 -11.77
C GLY A 44 3.15 -3.71 -12.46
N SER A 45 1.85 -3.83 -12.18
CA SER A 45 0.80 -2.96 -12.75
C SER A 45 1.06 -1.49 -12.41
N ASP A 46 0.99 -0.61 -13.40
CA ASP A 46 0.95 0.85 -13.24
C ASP A 46 -0.47 1.38 -12.98
N GLU A 47 -1.47 0.50 -13.01
CA GLU A 47 -2.84 0.80 -12.63
C GLU A 47 -3.12 0.44 -11.16
N PRO A 48 -3.68 1.39 -10.36
CA PRO A 48 -3.98 1.15 -8.95
C PRO A 48 -5.18 0.21 -8.72
N GLY A 49 -6.03 -0.04 -9.72
CA GLY A 49 -7.25 -0.83 -9.58
C GLY A 49 -8.32 -0.22 -8.65
N GLY A 50 -8.24 1.10 -8.40
CA GLY A 50 -9.11 1.83 -7.48
C GLY A 50 -8.87 3.34 -7.57
N LEU A 51 -9.21 4.08 -6.50
CA LEU A 51 -8.98 5.53 -6.47
C LEU A 51 -7.48 5.90 -6.39
N ASP A 52 -6.66 5.03 -5.79
CA ASP A 52 -5.22 5.24 -5.58
C ASP A 52 -4.55 3.88 -5.24
N PHE A 53 -3.23 3.81 -5.32
CA PHE A 53 -2.48 2.62 -4.87
C PHE A 53 -2.59 2.45 -3.34
N ALA A 54 -2.54 1.21 -2.86
CA ALA A 54 -2.53 0.89 -1.43
C ALA A 54 -1.10 0.97 -0.89
N ILE A 55 -0.91 1.61 0.27
CA ILE A 55 0.34 1.51 1.02
C ILE A 55 0.20 0.30 1.92
N ASP A 56 0.93 -0.75 1.60
CA ASP A 56 0.88 -2.02 2.31
C ASP A 56 1.81 -1.96 3.53
N HIS A 57 1.34 -2.50 4.66
CA HIS A 57 2.07 -2.48 5.91
C HIS A 57 1.77 -3.71 6.75
N ASP A 58 2.73 -4.11 7.58
CA ASP A 58 2.61 -5.28 8.44
C ASP A 58 1.69 -5.00 9.64
N HIS A 59 0.52 -5.67 9.64
CA HIS A 59 -0.47 -5.60 10.72
C HIS A 59 -0.02 -6.30 12.01
N ALA A 60 0.97 -7.20 11.97
CA ALA A 60 1.54 -7.78 13.19
C ALA A 60 2.37 -6.75 13.96
N CYS A 61 3.03 -5.83 13.25
CA CYS A 61 3.77 -4.73 13.86
C CYS A 61 2.84 -3.64 14.42
N CYS A 62 1.82 -3.25 13.65
CA CYS A 62 0.88 -2.19 14.02
C CYS A 62 -0.57 -2.61 13.77
N PRO A 63 -1.26 -3.22 14.75
CA PRO A 63 -2.64 -3.67 14.58
C PRO A 63 -3.66 -2.52 14.60
N VAL A 64 -3.23 -1.30 14.96
CA VAL A 64 -4.08 -0.11 15.06
C VAL A 64 -3.43 1.09 14.39
N SER A 65 -4.27 2.02 13.93
CA SER A 65 -3.82 3.31 13.39
C SER A 65 -3.50 4.29 14.54
N PRO A 66 -2.50 5.18 14.38
CA PRO A 66 -1.57 5.24 13.26
C PRO A 66 -0.53 4.12 13.31
N ALA A 67 -0.09 3.67 12.12
CA ALA A 67 1.06 2.77 12.01
C ALA A 67 2.36 3.48 12.41
N CYS A 68 3.43 2.72 12.68
CA CYS A 68 4.71 3.27 13.12
C CYS A 68 5.57 3.86 11.99
N GLY A 69 5.14 3.74 10.72
CA GLY A 69 5.91 4.14 9.55
C GLY A 69 7.02 3.17 9.14
N GLN A 70 7.58 2.41 10.08
CA GLN A 70 8.62 1.40 9.82
C GLN A 70 8.04 0.08 9.28
N CYS A 71 6.77 -0.20 9.54
CA CYS A 71 6.10 -1.42 9.10
C CYS A 71 5.59 -1.36 7.65
N VAL A 72 5.83 -0.26 6.93
CA VAL A 72 5.47 -0.14 5.51
C VAL A 72 6.33 -1.11 4.69
N ARG A 73 5.67 -2.06 4.01
CA ARG A 73 6.34 -3.06 3.16
C ARG A 73 6.56 -2.51 1.75
N GLY A 74 5.57 -1.81 1.21
CA GLY A 74 5.60 -1.34 -0.18
C GLY A 74 4.28 -0.72 -0.63
N VAL A 75 4.10 -0.63 -1.95
CA VAL A 75 2.92 -0.08 -2.59
C VAL A 75 2.32 -1.10 -3.56
N LEU A 76 1.03 -1.37 -3.41
CA LEU A 76 0.32 -2.42 -4.13
C LEU A 76 -0.89 -1.86 -4.88
N CYS A 77 -1.25 -2.48 -6.00
CA CYS A 77 -2.57 -2.26 -6.59
C CYS A 77 -3.65 -2.87 -5.68
N THR A 78 -4.89 -2.41 -5.85
CA THR A 78 -6.04 -2.83 -5.03
C THR A 78 -6.23 -4.35 -5.04
N SER A 79 -6.09 -4.98 -6.21
CA SER A 79 -6.25 -6.44 -6.37
C SER A 79 -5.21 -7.23 -5.59
N CYS A 80 -3.92 -6.85 -5.69
CA CYS A 80 -2.85 -7.52 -4.96
C CYS A 80 -2.96 -7.32 -3.45
N ASN A 81 -3.27 -6.10 -3.01
CA ASN A 81 -3.47 -5.79 -1.59
C ASN A 81 -4.64 -6.60 -1.00
N MET A 82 -5.77 -6.68 -1.71
CA MET A 82 -6.90 -7.51 -1.29
C MET A 82 -6.55 -9.00 -1.31
N GLY A 83 -5.78 -9.46 -2.30
CA GLY A 83 -5.31 -10.84 -2.38
C GLY A 83 -4.51 -11.25 -1.15
N LEU A 84 -3.52 -10.43 -0.75
CA LEU A 84 -2.76 -10.70 0.48
C LEU A 84 -3.67 -10.78 1.72
N GLY A 85 -4.59 -9.82 1.87
CA GLY A 85 -5.55 -9.83 2.98
C GLY A 85 -6.50 -11.02 2.97
N ALA A 86 -6.90 -11.51 1.79
CA ALA A 86 -7.76 -12.70 1.66
C ALA A 86 -7.04 -13.98 2.09
N PHE A 87 -5.72 -14.03 1.96
CA PHE A 87 -4.87 -15.08 2.51
C PHE A 87 -4.37 -14.76 3.93
N GLY A 88 -4.90 -13.72 4.58
CA GLY A 88 -4.59 -13.36 5.95
C GLY A 88 -3.16 -12.88 6.19
N ASP A 89 -2.49 -12.36 5.15
CA ASP A 89 -1.05 -12.02 5.18
C ASP A 89 -0.15 -13.21 5.60
N ASP A 90 -0.63 -14.45 5.46
CA ASP A 90 0.04 -15.66 5.94
C ASP A 90 0.83 -16.37 4.83
N ILE A 91 2.14 -16.52 5.05
CA ILE A 91 3.06 -17.08 4.05
C ILE A 91 2.74 -18.55 3.76
N ASP A 92 2.37 -19.34 4.77
CA ASP A 92 2.13 -20.77 4.60
C ASP A 92 0.83 -21.03 3.81
N THR A 93 -0.18 -20.21 4.03
CA THR A 93 -1.42 -20.20 3.25
C THR A 93 -1.16 -19.81 1.80
N LEU A 94 -0.33 -18.79 1.56
CA LEU A 94 0.08 -18.40 0.20
C LEU A 94 0.86 -19.52 -0.52
N ARG A 95 1.76 -20.23 0.18
CA ARG A 95 2.45 -21.41 -0.38
C ARG A 95 1.48 -22.53 -0.73
N ALA A 96 0.52 -22.81 0.14
CA ALA A 96 -0.51 -23.80 -0.12
C ALA A 96 -1.35 -23.44 -1.36
N ALA A 97 -1.65 -22.15 -1.57
CA ALA A 97 -2.35 -21.68 -2.77
C ALA A 97 -1.54 -21.92 -4.06
N ILE A 98 -0.21 -21.75 -4.03
CA ILE A 98 0.67 -22.10 -5.16
C ILE A 98 0.59 -23.60 -5.45
N THR A 99 0.79 -24.45 -4.43
CA THR A 99 0.70 -25.91 -4.58
C THR A 99 -0.65 -26.36 -5.13
N TYR A 100 -1.75 -25.72 -4.72
CA TYR A 100 -3.08 -25.99 -5.26
C TYR A 100 -3.17 -25.74 -6.78
N LEU A 101 -2.59 -24.64 -7.27
CA LEU A 101 -2.56 -24.32 -8.70
C LEU A 101 -1.66 -25.27 -9.50
N GLU A 102 -0.49 -25.61 -8.97
CA GLU A 102 0.44 -26.54 -9.62
C GLU A 102 -0.17 -27.94 -9.79
N ASN A 103 -0.92 -28.43 -8.80
CA ASN A 103 -1.58 -29.73 -8.86
C ASN A 103 -2.79 -29.77 -9.82
N ALA A 104 -3.29 -28.61 -10.24
CA ALA A 104 -4.38 -28.48 -11.20
C ALA A 104 -3.89 -28.39 -12.66
N SER A 105 -2.56 -28.45 -12.88
CA SER A 105 -1.90 -28.31 -14.18
C SER A 105 -1.48 -29.65 -14.78
#